data_AF-A0A9E1IQQ8-F1
#
_entry.id   AF-A0A9E1IQQ8-F1
#
_cell.length_a   1.000
_cell.length_b   1.000
_cell.length_c   1.000
_cell.angle_alpha   90.00
_cell.angle_beta   90.00
_cell.angle_gamma   90.00
#
_symmetry.space_group_name_H-M   'P 1'
#
loop_
_entity.id
_entity.type
_entity.pdbx_description
1 polymer ?
#
loop_
_entity_poly.entity_id
_entity_poly.type
_entity_poly.pdbx_seq_one_letter_code
_entity_poly.pdbx_strand_id
1 'polypeptide(L)'
;MNKTLLTLLAALLLSPPTFATHTPIHSPTEEILVEHSVVKMQLAPGITIEDASQAMLSKAADLNLKLVGRQQTSKALQQRGIASPHIEIFQFCNPEDAAKMVRHDIIYASYMPCRIALVEDNNGTPWLTTLNLNMMISRS
;
A
#
# COMPACT_ATOMS: atom_id res chain seq x y z
N MET A 1 -18.60 34.59 48.06
CA MET A 1 -17.89 33.39 47.56
C MET A 1 -18.93 32.29 47.39
N ASN A 2 -19.39 32.06 46.16
CA ASN A 2 -20.66 31.37 45.90
C ASN A 2 -20.46 29.85 46.02
N LYS A 3 -20.99 29.24 47.10
CA LYS A 3 -20.82 27.82 47.43
C LYS A 3 -21.26 26.88 46.30
N THR A 4 -22.19 27.34 45.46
CA THR A 4 -22.72 26.62 44.28
C THR A 4 -21.71 26.47 43.14
N LEU A 5 -20.75 27.39 43.00
CA LEU A 5 -19.71 27.30 41.98
C LEU A 5 -18.60 26.31 42.40
N LEU A 6 -18.34 26.21 43.71
CA LEU A 6 -17.34 25.30 44.26
C LEU A 6 -17.83 23.85 44.24
N THR A 7 -19.13 23.61 44.42
CA THR A 7 -19.72 22.27 44.32
C THR A 7 -19.78 21.75 42.89
N LEU A 8 -19.99 22.62 41.89
CA LEU A 8 -19.94 22.21 40.47
C LEU A 8 -18.52 21.83 40.02
N LEU A 9 -17.51 22.56 40.48
CA LEU A 9 -16.11 22.28 40.14
C LEU A 9 -15.61 20.98 40.77
N ALA A 10 -16.05 20.67 41.99
CA ALA A 10 -15.72 19.42 42.67
C ALA A 10 -16.37 18.19 42.01
N ALA A 11 -17.57 18.33 41.45
CA ALA A 11 -18.25 17.23 40.75
C ALA A 11 -17.58 16.85 39.42
N LEU A 12 -16.93 17.81 38.74
CA LEU A 12 -16.23 17.54 37.47
C LEU A 12 -14.94 16.74 37.67
N LEU A 13 -14.25 16.93 38.80
CA LEU A 13 -12.98 16.28 39.13
C LEU A 13 -13.11 14.82 39.62
N LEU A 14 -14.33 14.38 39.97
CA LEU A 14 -14.59 13.01 40.44
C LEU A 14 -15.17 12.09 39.35
N SER A 15 -15.31 12.56 38.11
CA SER A 15 -15.62 11.65 37.01
C SER A 15 -14.39 10.75 36.77
N PRO A 16 -14.48 9.42 37.00
CA PRO A 16 -13.39 8.55 36.62
C PRO A 16 -13.19 8.71 35.11
N PRO A 17 -11.95 8.79 34.62
CA PRO A 17 -11.73 8.82 33.20
C PRO A 17 -12.30 7.52 32.65
N THR A 18 -13.40 7.61 31.92
CA THR A 18 -13.92 6.52 31.11
C THR A 18 -12.92 6.31 29.98
N PHE A 19 -11.76 5.75 30.29
CA PHE A 19 -10.95 5.09 29.31
C PHE A 19 -11.81 3.94 28.84
N ALA A 20 -12.42 4.11 27.67
CA ALA A 20 -12.98 2.99 26.95
C ALA A 20 -11.84 1.96 26.86
N THR A 21 -11.96 0.87 27.62
CA THR A 21 -11.16 -0.32 27.38
C THR A 21 -11.39 -0.67 25.92
N HIS A 22 -10.41 -0.36 25.08
CA HIS A 22 -10.44 -0.75 23.70
C HIS A 22 -10.28 -2.27 23.75
N THR A 23 -11.40 -3.00 23.74
CA THR A 23 -11.38 -4.43 23.52
C THR A 23 -10.63 -4.61 22.21
N PRO A 24 -9.44 -5.20 22.19
CA PRO A 24 -8.75 -5.43 20.93
C PRO A 24 -9.71 -6.26 20.09
N ILE A 25 -10.13 -5.73 18.95
CA ILE A 25 -10.81 -6.49 17.91
C ILE A 25 -9.74 -7.42 17.35
N HIS A 26 -9.42 -8.47 18.10
CA HIS A 26 -8.67 -9.58 17.57
C HIS A 26 -9.71 -10.47 16.89
N SER A 27 -10.15 -10.04 15.71
CA SER A 27 -10.65 -11.01 14.74
C SER A 27 -9.58 -12.09 14.61
N PRO A 28 -9.94 -13.39 14.49
CA PRO A 28 -8.94 -14.42 14.26
C PRO A 28 -8.29 -14.12 12.92
N THR A 29 -7.18 -13.39 12.96
CA THR A 29 -6.47 -12.93 11.78
C THR A 29 -5.48 -14.03 11.49
N GLU A 30 -5.68 -14.75 10.40
CA GLU A 30 -4.72 -15.75 9.95
C GLU A 30 -3.40 -15.00 9.65
N GLU A 31 -2.35 -15.33 10.38
CA GLU A 31 -1.04 -14.71 10.21
C GLU A 31 -0.40 -15.24 8.91
N ILE A 32 -0.21 -14.36 7.94
CA ILE A 32 0.46 -14.68 6.67
C ILE A 32 1.85 -14.03 6.68
N LEU A 33 2.87 -14.83 6.40
CA LEU A 33 4.23 -14.33 6.16
C LEU A 33 4.25 -13.40 4.94
N VAL A 34 4.81 -12.20 5.12
CA VAL A 34 4.73 -11.10 4.13
C VAL A 34 5.36 -11.51 2.80
N GLU A 35 6.43 -12.29 2.81
CA GLU A 35 7.09 -12.78 1.60
C GLU A 35 6.18 -13.65 0.71
N HIS A 36 5.18 -14.32 1.28
CA HIS A 36 4.22 -15.10 0.51
C HIS A 36 3.14 -14.22 -0.14
N SER A 37 2.90 -13.04 0.43
CA SER A 37 1.93 -12.07 -0.10
C SER A 37 2.44 -11.27 -1.29
N VAL A 38 3.71 -11.45 -1.69
CA VAL A 38 4.32 -10.71 -2.80
C VAL A 38 4.98 -11.65 -3.81
N VAL A 39 5.04 -11.19 -5.05
CA VAL A 39 5.92 -11.74 -6.09
C VAL A 39 7.08 -10.78 -6.27
N LYS A 40 8.30 -11.27 -6.11
CA LYS A 40 9.55 -10.51 -6.29
C LYS A 40 10.35 -11.13 -7.44
N MET A 41 10.70 -10.33 -8.44
CA MET A 41 11.40 -10.76 -9.64
C MET A 41 12.59 -9.84 -9.91
N GLN A 42 13.77 -10.41 -10.07
CA GLN A 42 14.96 -9.66 -10.49
C GLN A 42 14.82 -9.30 -11.98
N LEU A 43 15.31 -8.13 -12.38
CA LEU A 43 15.45 -7.84 -13.81
C LEU A 43 16.52 -8.74 -14.44
N ALA A 44 16.35 -9.04 -15.72
CA ALA A 44 17.35 -9.79 -16.47
C ALA A 44 18.67 -9.00 -16.58
N PRO A 45 19.83 -9.69 -16.71
CA PRO A 45 21.12 -9.02 -16.85
C PRO A 45 21.13 -8.03 -18.02
N GLY A 46 21.66 -6.82 -17.79
CA GLY A 46 21.79 -5.77 -18.80
C GLY A 46 20.54 -4.92 -19.04
N ILE A 47 19.41 -5.25 -18.41
CA ILE A 47 18.20 -4.42 -18.49
C ILE A 47 18.31 -3.24 -17.51
N THR A 48 18.16 -2.02 -18.02
CA THR A 48 18.17 -0.82 -17.18
C THR A 48 16.81 -0.58 -16.52
N ILE A 49 16.80 0.24 -15.47
CA ILE A 49 15.57 0.74 -14.84
C ILE A 49 14.64 1.42 -15.87
N GLU A 50 15.21 2.23 -16.78
CA GLU A 50 14.43 2.92 -17.80
C GLU A 50 13.82 1.93 -18.80
N ASP A 51 14.60 0.94 -19.27
CA ASP A 51 14.08 -0.11 -20.16
C ASP A 51 12.94 -0.87 -19.51
N ALA A 52 13.07 -1.23 -18.23
CA ALA A 52 12.01 -1.92 -17.48
C ALA A 52 10.77 -1.04 -17.32
N SER A 53 10.95 0.25 -17.04
CA SER A 53 9.87 1.24 -16.95
C SER A 53 9.10 1.35 -18.27
N GLN A 54 9.81 1.53 -19.39
CA GLN A 54 9.21 1.61 -20.72
C GLN A 54 8.56 0.30 -21.13
N ALA A 55 9.17 -0.84 -20.85
CA ALA A 55 8.61 -2.16 -21.14
C ALA A 55 7.31 -2.39 -20.36
N MET A 56 7.24 -2.00 -19.09
CA MET A 56 6.01 -2.07 -18.29
C MET A 56 4.91 -1.18 -18.88
N LEU A 57 5.22 0.05 -19.28
CA LEU A 57 4.27 0.97 -19.89
C LEU A 57 3.75 0.46 -21.24
N SER A 58 4.65 -0.03 -22.09
CA SER A 58 4.29 -0.64 -23.38
C SER A 58 3.40 -1.85 -23.17
N LYS A 59 3.78 -2.75 -22.26
CA LYS A 59 3.00 -3.96 -22.00
C LYS A 59 1.62 -3.65 -21.39
N ALA A 60 1.54 -2.64 -20.53
CA ALA A 60 0.26 -2.18 -19.99
C ALA A 60 -0.67 -1.68 -21.11
N ALA A 61 -0.14 -0.93 -22.08
CA ALA A 61 -0.92 -0.50 -23.24
C ALA A 61 -1.42 -1.69 -24.07
N ASP A 62 -0.58 -2.69 -24.35
CA ASP A 62 -0.98 -3.90 -25.08
C ASP A 62 -2.12 -4.67 -24.37
N LEU A 63 -2.12 -4.63 -23.04
CA LEU A 63 -3.12 -5.29 -22.19
C LEU A 63 -4.35 -4.41 -21.90
N ASN A 64 -4.46 -3.24 -22.52
CA ASN A 64 -5.51 -2.24 -22.24
C ASN A 64 -5.59 -1.84 -20.76
N LEU A 65 -4.45 -1.85 -20.06
CA LEU A 65 -4.32 -1.38 -18.69
C LEU A 65 -3.93 0.10 -18.69
N LYS A 66 -4.77 0.96 -18.12
CA LYS A 66 -4.47 2.39 -17.99
C LYS A 66 -3.48 2.61 -16.86
N LEU A 67 -2.44 3.42 -17.10
CA LEU A 67 -1.62 4.00 -16.03
C LEU A 67 -2.47 5.02 -15.25
N VAL A 68 -2.87 4.66 -14.03
CA VAL A 68 -3.71 5.51 -13.16
C VAL A 68 -2.87 6.27 -12.14
N GLY A 69 -1.64 5.84 -11.90
CA GLY A 69 -0.72 6.53 -11.00
C GLY A 69 0.73 6.12 -11.23
N ARG A 70 1.65 7.07 -11.05
CA ARG A 70 3.09 6.84 -11.06
C ARG A 70 3.72 7.67 -9.96
N GLN A 71 4.38 7.03 -9.01
CA GLN A 71 5.03 7.69 -7.88
C GLN A 71 6.54 7.53 -8.01
N GLN A 72 7.23 8.63 -8.33
CA GLN A 72 8.68 8.68 -8.47
C GLN A 72 9.33 9.02 -7.13
N THR A 73 9.30 8.08 -6.17
CA THR A 73 9.74 8.33 -4.79
C THR A 73 11.21 8.73 -4.71
N SER A 74 12.11 8.02 -5.41
CA SER A 74 13.55 8.36 -5.40
C SER A 74 13.82 9.75 -5.96
N LYS A 75 13.10 10.17 -7.00
CA LYS A 75 13.19 11.53 -7.56
C LYS A 75 12.74 12.59 -6.55
N ALA A 76 11.64 12.34 -5.84
CA ALA A 76 11.15 13.24 -4.80
C ALA A 76 12.13 13.35 -3.61
N LEU A 77 12.82 12.26 -3.25
CA LEU A 77 13.87 12.26 -2.23
C LEU A 77 15.12 13.01 -2.69
N GLN A 78 15.55 12.80 -3.93
CA GLN A 78 16.69 13.50 -4.54
C GLN A 78 16.48 15.03 -4.52
N GLN A 79 15.27 15.50 -4.85
CA GLN A 79 14.92 16.93 -4.78
C GLN A 79 15.00 17.53 -3.37
N ARG A 80 14.94 16.68 -2.34
CA ARG A 80 15.09 17.05 -0.91
C ARG A 80 16.53 16.89 -0.42
N GLY A 81 17.47 16.51 -1.28
CA GLY A 81 18.85 16.23 -0.91
C GLY A 81 19.04 14.92 -0.13
N ILE A 82 18.05 14.01 -0.18
CA ILE A 82 18.11 12.72 0.51
C ILE A 82 18.58 11.66 -0.48
N ALA A 83 19.70 11.01 -0.18
CA ALA A 83 20.19 9.87 -0.94
C ALA A 83 19.27 8.65 -0.76
N SER A 84 18.94 7.97 -1.85
CA SER A 84 18.09 6.78 -1.85
C SER A 84 18.38 5.92 -3.07
N PRO A 85 18.20 4.59 -2.98
CA PRO A 85 18.14 3.72 -4.17
C PRO A 85 16.98 4.14 -5.09
N HIS A 86 16.93 3.61 -6.32
CA HIS A 86 15.75 3.81 -7.17
C HIS A 86 14.50 3.23 -6.51
N ILE A 87 13.43 4.04 -6.44
CA ILE A 87 12.12 3.65 -5.90
C ILE A 87 11.07 4.34 -6.78
N GLU A 88 10.40 3.54 -7.60
CA GLU A 88 9.31 4.00 -8.44
C GLU A 88 8.14 3.02 -8.38
N ILE A 89 6.93 3.55 -8.19
CA ILE A 89 5.71 2.73 -8.08
C ILE A 89 4.78 3.07 -9.23
N PHE A 90 4.38 2.04 -9.97
CA PHE A 90 3.42 2.10 -11.06
C PHE A 90 2.09 1.52 -10.61
N GLN A 91 1.01 2.17 -11.01
CA GLN A 91 -0.35 1.75 -10.71
C GLN A 91 -1.14 1.67 -12.02
N PHE A 92 -1.63 0.47 -12.30
CA PHE A 92 -2.34 0.14 -13.53
C PHE A 92 -3.75 -0.38 -13.22
N CYS A 93 -4.73 -0.06 -14.07
CA CYS A 93 -6.10 -0.52 -13.86
C CYS A 93 -6.84 -0.71 -15.19
N ASN A 94 -7.67 -1.76 -15.25
CA ASN A 94 -8.78 -1.87 -16.18
C ASN A 94 -10.09 -1.63 -15.40
N PRO A 95 -10.89 -0.60 -15.73
CA PRO A 95 -12.11 -0.28 -15.00
C PRO A 95 -13.15 -1.41 -15.03
N GLU A 96 -13.20 -2.22 -16.10
CA GLU A 96 -14.13 -3.35 -16.18
C GLU A 96 -13.77 -4.43 -15.17
N ASP A 97 -12.49 -4.73 -15.02
CA ASP A 97 -12.02 -5.74 -14.07
C ASP A 97 -12.15 -5.24 -12.63
N ALA A 98 -11.85 -3.97 -12.38
CA ALA A 98 -12.10 -3.34 -11.08
C ALA A 98 -13.58 -3.45 -10.68
N ALA A 99 -14.51 -3.18 -11.59
CA ALA A 99 -15.94 -3.30 -11.33
C ALA A 99 -16.38 -4.75 -11.07
N LYS A 100 -15.79 -5.74 -11.76
CA LYS A 100 -16.06 -7.17 -11.49
C LYS A 100 -15.56 -7.55 -10.10
N MET A 101 -14.34 -7.15 -9.73
CA MET A 101 -13.74 -7.44 -8.44
C MET A 101 -14.55 -6.84 -7.28
N VAL A 102 -14.88 -5.53 -7.32
CA VAL A 102 -15.66 -4.89 -6.24
C VAL A 102 -17.07 -5.48 -6.10
N ARG A 103 -17.70 -5.88 -7.21
CA ARG A 103 -19.01 -6.56 -7.16
C ARG A 103 -18.94 -7.96 -6.56
N HIS A 104 -17.82 -8.65 -6.72
CA HIS A 104 -17.60 -9.94 -6.08
C HIS A 104 -17.44 -9.77 -4.56
N ASP A 105 -16.55 -8.88 -4.14
CA ASP A 105 -16.42 -8.43 -2.75
C ASP A 105 -15.79 -7.02 -2.70
N ILE A 106 -16.30 -6.14 -1.84
CA ILE A 106 -15.76 -4.80 -1.67
C ILE A 106 -14.33 -4.81 -1.13
N ILE A 107 -13.89 -5.88 -0.47
CA ILE A 107 -12.54 -6.00 0.12
C ILE A 107 -11.44 -5.83 -0.94
N TYR A 108 -11.71 -6.23 -2.19
CA TYR A 108 -10.73 -6.09 -3.26
C TYR A 108 -10.38 -4.64 -3.58
N ALA A 109 -11.26 -3.67 -3.24
CA ALA A 109 -10.96 -2.25 -3.45
C ALA A 109 -9.70 -1.80 -2.71
N SER A 110 -9.37 -2.43 -1.57
CA SER A 110 -8.14 -2.16 -0.80
C SER A 110 -6.86 -2.64 -1.49
N TYR A 111 -6.97 -3.52 -2.49
CA TYR A 111 -5.85 -4.08 -3.23
C TYR A 111 -5.78 -3.55 -4.68
N MET A 112 -6.72 -2.67 -5.06
CA MET A 112 -6.72 -1.94 -6.31
C MET A 112 -6.08 -0.56 -6.14
N PRO A 113 -5.49 0.04 -7.19
CA PRO A 113 -5.20 -0.55 -8.51
C PRO A 113 -4.02 -1.55 -8.47
N CYS A 114 -3.80 -2.29 -9.56
CA CYS A 114 -2.65 -3.20 -9.68
C CYS A 114 -1.34 -2.40 -9.54
N ARG A 115 -0.61 -2.65 -8.46
CA ARG A 115 0.59 -1.90 -8.06
C ARG A 115 1.85 -2.72 -8.30
N ILE A 116 2.77 -2.19 -9.10
CA ILE A 116 4.11 -2.77 -9.32
C ILE A 116 5.15 -1.74 -8.87
N ALA A 117 6.07 -2.15 -8.00
CA ALA A 117 7.21 -1.33 -7.62
C ALA A 117 8.47 -1.79 -8.38
N LEU A 118 9.12 -0.84 -9.03
CA LEU A 118 10.45 -0.97 -9.61
C LEU A 118 11.44 -0.34 -8.62
N VAL A 119 12.30 -1.17 -8.03
CA VAL A 119 13.15 -0.78 -6.92
C VAL A 119 14.55 -1.35 -7.07
N GLU A 120 15.54 -0.66 -6.52
CA GLU A 120 16.87 -1.22 -6.29
C GLU A 120 17.00 -1.65 -4.83
N ASP A 121 17.64 -2.81 -4.60
CA ASP A 121 18.04 -3.20 -3.25
C ASP A 121 19.34 -2.50 -2.81
N ASN A 122 19.80 -2.81 -1.60
CA ASN A 122 21.01 -2.22 -1.02
C ASN A 122 22.30 -2.54 -1.80
N ASN A 123 22.28 -3.55 -2.67
CA ASN A 123 23.41 -3.92 -3.52
C ASN A 123 23.32 -3.25 -4.91
N GLY A 124 22.32 -2.40 -5.15
CA GLY A 124 22.06 -1.79 -6.46
C GLY A 124 21.45 -2.76 -7.46
N THR A 125 20.92 -3.90 -7.01
CA THR A 125 20.25 -4.86 -7.90
C THR A 125 18.81 -4.41 -8.13
N PRO A 126 18.36 -4.28 -9.40
CA PRO A 126 16.99 -3.88 -9.70
C PRO A 126 16.00 -5.04 -9.62
N TRP A 127 14.81 -4.76 -9.09
CA TRP A 127 13.73 -5.70 -8.85
C TRP A 127 12.37 -5.10 -9.25
N LEU A 128 11.49 -5.99 -9.71
CA LEU A 128 10.05 -5.76 -9.73
C LEU A 128 9.43 -6.49 -8.54
N THR A 129 8.56 -5.81 -7.81
CA THR A 129 7.75 -6.43 -6.75
C THR A 129 6.29 -5.99 -6.83
N THR A 130 5.39 -6.93 -6.62
CA THR A 130 3.93 -6.73 -6.70
C THR A 130 3.24 -7.66 -5.71
N LEU A 131 1.97 -7.37 -5.40
CA LEU A 131 1.14 -8.27 -4.61
C LEU A 131 0.96 -9.61 -5.34
N ASN A 132 1.02 -10.71 -4.61
CA ASN A 132 0.73 -12.04 -5.15
C ASN A 132 -0.77 -12.22 -5.32
N LEU A 133 -1.28 -11.87 -6.49
CA LEU A 133 -2.71 -11.97 -6.83
C LEU A 133 -3.22 -13.41 -6.76
N ASN A 134 -2.40 -14.42 -7.07
CA ASN A 134 -2.81 -15.82 -6.97
C ASN A 134 -3.16 -16.19 -5.52
N MET A 135 -2.36 -15.72 -4.56
CA MET A 135 -2.65 -15.91 -3.15
C MET A 135 -3.97 -15.23 -2.77
N MET A 136 -4.17 -13.98 -3.19
CA MET A 136 -5.37 -13.19 -2.85
C MET A 136 -6.66 -13.81 -3.40
N ILE A 137 -6.64 -14.34 -4.62
CA ILE A 137 -7.82 -14.98 -5.25
C ILE A 137 -8.07 -16.37 -4.66
N SER A 138 -7.02 -17.10 -4.26
CA SER A 138 -7.18 -18.44 -3.66
C SER A 138 -7.76 -18.44 -2.24
N ARG A 139 -7.79 -17.29 -1.58
CA ARG A 139 -8.18 -17.11 -0.17
C ARG A 139 -9.46 -16.28 0.01
N SER A 140 -10.13 -15.90 -1.08
CA SER A 140 -11.37 -15.13 -1.10
C SER A 140 -12.59 -16.01 -1.35
#